data_AF-A0A6V7VLW0-F1
#
_entry.id   AF-A0A6V7VLW0-F1
#
_cell.length_a   1.000
_cell.length_b   1.000
_cell.length_c   1.000
_cell.angle_alpha   90.00
_cell.angle_beta   90.00
_cell.angle_gamma   90.00
#
_symmetry.space_group_name_H-M   'P 1'
#
loop_
_entity.id
_entity.type
_entity.pdbx_description
1 polymer ?
#
loop_
_entity_poly.entity_id
_entity_poly.type
_entity_poly.pdbx_seq_one_letter_code
_entity_poly.pdbx_strand_id
1 'polypeptide(L)'
;MDRRSTEALMNAIVETGYWRDGKGAAVQLMFPAIYKLSCRMNVRFFPYDQQNCSFIISSWTHDSATINYHYERPTVNLLNFAQNDEWTVISFNFERIEQQFKCCKNPWTMLYAHLVIQRKPLYYIVNLVLPTSIITVVAVTGFFTPSSSSSERDEKLYLGINTLMTMMLMLLMV
;
A
#
# COMPACT_ATOMS: atom_id res chain seq x y z
N MET A 1 9.47 -7.93 -31.43
CA MET A 1 9.87 -6.82 -30.53
C MET A 1 9.54 -5.53 -31.25
N ASP A 2 8.63 -4.74 -30.71
CA ASP A 2 8.09 -3.54 -31.34
C ASP A 2 9.09 -2.38 -31.25
N ARG A 3 9.27 -1.64 -32.34
CA ARG A 3 10.24 -0.52 -32.45
C ARG A 3 9.95 0.60 -31.45
N ARG A 4 8.68 0.75 -31.04
CA ARG A 4 8.27 1.66 -29.96
C ARG A 4 8.75 1.22 -28.58
N SER A 5 8.88 -0.08 -28.33
CA SER A 5 9.44 -0.59 -27.06
C SER A 5 10.93 -0.30 -26.91
N THR A 6 11.65 -0.19 -28.03
CA THR A 6 13.08 0.13 -28.07
C THR A 6 13.34 1.64 -27.94
N GLU A 7 12.43 2.49 -28.43
CA GLU A 7 12.52 3.96 -28.31
C GLU A 7 12.20 4.46 -26.88
N ALA A 8 11.44 3.70 -26.08
CA ALA A 8 11.13 4.04 -24.69
C ALA A 8 12.34 4.02 -23.74
N LEU A 9 13.50 3.53 -24.19
CA LEU A 9 14.70 3.34 -23.36
C LEU A 9 15.86 4.31 -23.66
N MET A 10 15.69 5.33 -24.52
CA MET A 10 16.78 6.22 -24.89
C MET A 10 16.50 7.70 -24.65
N ASN A 11 16.41 8.08 -23.38
CA ASN A 11 16.73 9.43 -22.91
C ASN A 11 17.92 9.36 -21.92
N ALA A 12 19.00 8.70 -22.35
CA ALA A 12 20.25 8.69 -21.59
C ALA A 12 20.97 10.01 -21.83
N ILE A 13 21.02 10.89 -20.84
CA ILE A 13 21.81 12.11 -20.92
C ILE A 13 23.21 11.77 -20.42
N VAL A 14 24.22 11.94 -21.28
CA VAL A 14 25.61 11.64 -20.95
C VAL A 14 26.41 12.93 -20.98
N GLU A 15 26.95 13.31 -19.82
CA GLU A 15 27.87 14.42 -19.68
C GLU A 15 29.28 13.85 -19.50
N THR A 16 30.18 14.11 -20.45
CA THR A 16 31.57 13.60 -20.41
C THR A 16 32.54 14.73 -20.11
N GLY A 17 33.63 14.41 -19.41
CA GLY A 17 34.76 15.33 -19.22
C GLY A 17 34.84 15.99 -17.84
N TYR A 18 33.81 15.88 -16.99
CA TYR A 18 33.82 16.41 -15.63
C TYR A 18 32.84 15.66 -14.73
N TRP A 19 33.31 15.04 -13.64
CA TRP A 19 32.46 14.49 -12.57
C TRP A 19 33.13 14.74 -11.23
N ARG A 20 32.47 15.50 -10.33
CA ARG A 20 33.00 15.94 -9.01
C ARG A 20 34.49 16.33 -9.06
N ASP A 21 34.81 17.35 -9.87
CA ASP A 21 36.16 17.94 -9.95
C ASP A 21 37.27 16.99 -10.47
N GLY A 22 36.90 15.89 -11.14
CA GLY A 22 37.81 14.97 -11.81
C GLY A 22 37.38 14.56 -13.21
N LYS A 23 38.24 13.77 -13.90
CA LYS A 23 37.90 13.14 -15.18
C LYS A 23 36.88 12.03 -14.94
N GLY A 24 35.66 12.22 -15.44
CA GLY A 24 34.60 11.22 -15.36
C GLY A 24 33.48 11.49 -16.37
N ALA A 25 32.47 10.64 -16.33
CA ALA A 25 31.25 10.80 -17.10
C ALA A 25 30.04 10.62 -16.18
N ALA A 26 29.07 11.52 -16.27
CA ALA A 26 27.77 11.38 -15.63
C ALA A 26 26.77 10.82 -16.66
N VAL A 27 26.05 9.77 -16.29
CA VAL A 27 25.01 9.17 -17.12
C VAL A 27 23.70 9.22 -16.35
N GLN A 28 22.71 9.96 -16.87
CA GLN A 28 21.37 10.03 -16.32
C GLN A 28 20.42 9.18 -17.16
N LEU A 29 19.78 8.20 -16.51
CA LEU A 29 18.81 7.30 -17.12
C LEU A 29 17.46 7.47 -16.43
N MET A 30 16.42 7.82 -17.20
CA MET A 30 15.05 7.92 -16.72
C MET A 30 14.17 6.99 -17.56
N PHE A 31 13.60 5.96 -16.93
CA PHE A 31 12.68 5.03 -17.58
C PHE A 31 11.45 4.80 -16.67
N PRO A 32 10.24 4.74 -17.23
CA PRO A 32 9.05 4.36 -16.47
C PRO A 32 9.04 2.85 -16.21
N ALA A 33 8.76 2.45 -14.97
CA ALA A 33 8.62 1.05 -14.58
C ALA A 33 7.43 0.84 -13.66
N ILE A 34 6.75 -0.30 -13.80
CA ILE A 34 5.63 -0.72 -12.95
C ILE A 34 6.14 -1.84 -12.05
N TYR A 35 6.12 -1.61 -10.73
CA TYR A 35 6.53 -2.59 -9.73
C TYR A 35 5.32 -3.15 -9.00
N LYS A 36 5.28 -4.48 -8.85
CA LYS A 36 4.32 -5.17 -7.99
C LYS A 36 5.05 -5.62 -6.73
N LEU A 37 4.60 -5.14 -5.58
CA LEU A 37 5.23 -5.37 -4.29
C LEU A 37 4.30 -6.19 -3.41
N SER A 38 4.88 -7.10 -2.62
CA SER A 38 4.15 -7.81 -1.57
C SER A 38 4.34 -7.09 -0.24
N CYS A 39 3.24 -6.70 0.40
CA CYS A 39 3.24 -5.96 1.65
C CYS A 39 2.31 -6.63 2.66
N ARG A 40 2.76 -6.73 3.91
CA ARG A 40 1.96 -7.28 4.99
C ARG A 40 1.04 -6.20 5.55
N MET A 41 -0.26 -6.37 5.35
CA MET A 41 -1.27 -5.41 5.81
C MET A 41 -1.67 -5.69 7.27
N ASN A 42 -1.83 -4.63 8.07
CA ASN A 42 -2.38 -4.69 9.41
C ASN A 42 -3.78 -4.04 9.43
N VAL A 43 -4.83 -4.85 9.58
CA VAL A 43 -6.23 -4.41 9.50
C VAL A 43 -6.89 -4.21 10.88
N ARG A 44 -6.11 -4.00 11.95
CA ARG A 44 -6.66 -3.91 13.32
C ARG A 44 -7.63 -2.75 13.52
N PHE A 45 -7.39 -1.61 12.87
CA PHE A 45 -8.18 -0.37 13.01
C PHE A 45 -8.94 0.00 11.73
N PHE A 46 -9.32 -1.00 10.94
CA PHE A 46 -10.11 -0.77 9.72
C PHE A 46 -11.40 0.02 10.02
N PRO A 47 -11.78 1.03 9.21
CA PRO A 47 -11.15 1.51 7.97
C PRO A 47 -10.17 2.70 8.16
N TYR A 48 -9.78 3.03 9.39
CA TYR A 48 -8.84 4.10 9.72
C TYR A 48 -7.39 3.60 9.83
N ASP A 49 -7.07 2.53 9.11
CA ASP A 49 -5.78 1.88 9.14
C ASP A 49 -4.69 2.63 8.36
N GLN A 50 -3.46 2.50 8.86
CA GLN A 50 -2.24 2.93 8.17
C GLN A 50 -1.39 1.71 7.86
N GLN A 51 -0.79 1.70 6.68
CA GLN A 51 0.01 0.59 6.18
C GLN A 51 1.41 1.08 5.87
N ASN A 52 2.41 0.31 6.31
CA ASN A 52 3.81 0.56 6.00
C ASN A 52 4.32 -0.52 5.05
N CYS A 53 4.40 -0.17 3.78
CA CYS A 53 4.88 -1.04 2.73
C CYS A 53 6.32 -0.67 2.39
N SER A 54 7.24 -1.55 2.74
CA SER A 54 8.66 -1.35 2.50
C SER A 54 9.16 -2.27 1.40
N PHE A 55 9.98 -1.75 0.49
CA PHE A 55 10.62 -2.54 -0.55
C PHE A 55 12.09 -2.15 -0.72
N ILE A 56 12.87 -3.03 -1.33
CA ILE A 56 14.33 -2.89 -1.42
C ILE A 56 14.74 -2.71 -2.88
N ILE A 57 15.59 -1.73 -3.12
CA ILE A 57 16.29 -1.51 -4.39
C ILE A 57 17.77 -1.81 -4.15
N SER A 58 18.30 -2.81 -4.85
CA SER A 58 19.69 -3.24 -4.76
C SER A 58 20.09 -4.02 -6.00
N SER A 59 21.39 -4.12 -6.24
CA SER A 59 21.99 -5.08 -7.17
C SER A 59 21.79 -6.50 -6.65
N TRP A 60 21.55 -7.43 -7.58
CA TRP A 60 21.49 -8.86 -7.26
C TRP A 60 22.90 -9.48 -7.22
N THR A 61 23.76 -9.12 -8.17
CA THR A 61 25.07 -9.77 -8.38
C THR A 61 26.27 -8.99 -7.89
N HIS A 62 26.15 -7.68 -7.74
CA HIS A 62 27.26 -6.77 -7.44
C HIS A 62 27.22 -6.33 -5.97
N ASP A 63 28.39 -6.25 -5.35
CA ASP A 63 28.60 -5.77 -3.99
C ASP A 63 28.89 -4.26 -3.94
N SER A 64 29.00 -3.71 -2.74
CA SER A 64 29.26 -2.27 -2.52
C SER A 64 30.59 -1.77 -3.11
N ALA A 65 31.58 -2.66 -3.29
CA ALA A 65 32.87 -2.32 -3.86
C ALA A 65 32.78 -2.04 -5.37
N THR A 66 31.84 -2.67 -6.06
CA THR A 66 31.63 -2.50 -7.50
C THR A 66 30.51 -1.50 -7.79
N ILE A 67 29.36 -1.63 -7.13
CA ILE A 67 28.22 -0.72 -7.27
C ILE A 67 27.80 -0.23 -5.88
N ASN A 68 27.89 1.09 -5.68
CA ASN A 68 27.46 1.73 -4.43
C ASN A 68 26.22 2.59 -4.67
N TYR A 69 25.07 2.11 -4.19
CA TYR A 69 23.80 2.85 -4.33
C TYR A 69 23.70 4.00 -3.32
N HIS A 70 23.28 5.15 -3.83
CA HIS A 70 22.94 6.35 -3.05
C HIS A 70 21.65 6.96 -3.60
N TYR A 71 20.79 7.44 -2.70
CA TYR A 71 19.66 8.26 -3.08
C TYR A 71 20.12 9.69 -3.34
N GLU A 72 19.56 10.36 -4.35
CA GLU A 72 19.82 11.80 -4.57
C GLU A 72 19.15 12.64 -3.48
N ARG A 73 17.93 12.27 -3.08
CA ARG A 73 17.16 12.88 -1.99
C ARG A 73 16.53 11.79 -1.12
N PRO A 74 16.43 12.00 0.20
CA PRO A 74 15.85 11.02 1.11
C PRO A 74 14.34 10.87 0.94
N THR A 75 13.65 11.83 0.33
CA THR A 75 12.20 11.84 0.11
C THR A 75 11.88 11.72 -1.38
N VAL A 76 10.86 10.92 -1.71
CA VAL A 76 10.37 10.80 -3.09
C VAL A 76 9.64 12.08 -3.51
N ASN A 77 9.88 12.52 -4.75
CA ASN A 77 9.15 13.63 -5.34
C ASN A 77 7.73 13.18 -5.74
N LEU A 78 6.72 13.72 -5.06
CA LEU A 78 5.30 13.43 -5.29
C LEU A 78 4.57 14.54 -6.08
N LEU A 79 5.28 15.50 -6.68
CA LEU A 79 4.65 16.63 -7.39
C LEU A 79 3.76 16.19 -8.56
N ASN A 80 4.20 15.19 -9.33
CA ASN A 80 3.45 14.63 -10.46
C ASN A 80 2.73 13.32 -10.08
N PHE A 81 2.39 13.14 -8.80
CA PHE A 81 1.70 11.94 -8.33
C PHE A 81 0.23 11.98 -8.73
N ALA A 82 -0.22 10.94 -9.43
CA ALA A 82 -1.65 10.72 -9.69
C ALA A 82 -2.34 10.31 -8.38
N GLN A 83 -3.29 11.13 -7.93
CA GLN A 83 -4.01 10.86 -6.68
C GLN A 83 -4.82 9.58 -6.78
N ASN A 84 -4.80 8.79 -5.70
CA ASN A 84 -5.57 7.56 -5.57
C ASN A 84 -6.87 7.82 -4.78
N ASP A 85 -7.97 7.18 -5.17
CA ASP A 85 -9.28 7.36 -4.55
C ASP A 85 -9.46 6.58 -3.25
N GLU A 86 -8.67 5.53 -3.03
CA GLU A 86 -8.75 4.68 -1.84
C GLU A 86 -7.65 5.02 -0.82
N TRP A 87 -6.46 5.44 -1.29
CA TRP A 87 -5.29 5.64 -0.44
C TRP A 87 -4.71 7.06 -0.52
N THR A 88 -4.26 7.56 0.61
CA THR A 88 -3.43 8.76 0.72
C THR A 88 -2.00 8.36 1.08
N VAL A 89 -1.01 8.97 0.43
CA VAL A 89 0.40 8.78 0.78
C VAL A 89 0.74 9.73 1.92
N ILE A 90 1.12 9.20 3.08
CA ILE A 90 1.55 9.99 4.24
C ILE A 90 3.03 10.35 4.10
N SER A 91 3.86 9.34 3.84
CA SER A 91 5.30 9.53 3.70
C SER A 91 5.88 8.51 2.74
N PHE A 92 6.87 8.93 1.96
CA PHE A 92 7.63 8.04 1.10
C PHE A 92 9.11 8.39 1.14
N ASN A 93 9.86 7.64 1.94
CA ASN A 93 11.25 7.94 2.29
C ASN A 93 12.18 6.78 1.95
N PHE A 94 13.44 7.11 1.66
CA PHE A 94 14.52 6.14 1.46
C PHE A 94 15.47 6.08 2.64
N GLU A 95 15.89 4.87 2.98
CA GLU A 95 16.94 4.58 3.94
C GLU A 95 18.02 3.72 3.28
N ARG A 96 19.29 4.05 3.51
CA ARG A 96 20.44 3.31 2.97
C ARG A 96 20.96 2.36 4.03
N ILE A 97 21.00 1.07 3.71
CA ILE A 97 21.43 0.02 4.64
C ILE A 97 22.60 -0.79 4.06
N GLU A 98 23.68 -0.76 4.84
CA GLU A 98 24.91 -1.57 4.79
C GLU A 98 24.70 -3.04 5.18
N GLN A 99 24.32 -3.98 4.31
CA GLN A 99 24.09 -5.37 4.75
C GLN A 99 25.20 -6.32 4.31
N GLN A 100 25.87 -6.95 5.30
CA GLN A 100 26.79 -8.06 5.03
C GLN A 100 26.04 -9.39 5.03
N PHE A 101 26.24 -10.20 3.99
CA PHE A 101 25.67 -11.53 3.87
C PHE A 101 26.69 -12.62 4.21
N LYS A 102 26.23 -13.75 4.74
CA LYS A 102 27.11 -14.88 5.12
C LYS A 102 27.84 -15.50 3.92
N CYS A 103 27.28 -15.40 2.72
CA CYS A 103 27.85 -16.00 1.51
C CYS A 103 29.12 -15.27 1.03
N CYS A 104 29.35 -14.02 1.43
CA CYS A 104 30.32 -13.17 0.75
C CYS A 104 31.01 -12.20 1.72
N LYS A 105 32.24 -11.81 1.38
CA LYS A 105 33.11 -11.01 2.27
C LYS A 105 32.70 -9.54 2.33
N ASN A 106 32.33 -8.96 1.21
CA ASN A 106 32.00 -7.53 1.08
C ASN A 106 30.51 -7.29 1.39
N PRO A 107 30.14 -6.10 1.89
CA PRO A 107 28.73 -5.77 2.13
C PRO A 107 28.01 -5.39 0.84
N TRP A 108 26.69 -5.56 0.81
CA TRP A 108 25.77 -5.07 -0.21
C TRP A 108 25.15 -3.76 0.24
N THR A 109 25.09 -2.78 -0.66
CA THR A 109 24.38 -1.52 -0.43
C THR A 109 22.93 -1.65 -0.87
N MET A 110 22.00 -1.59 0.08
CA MET A 110 20.56 -1.66 -0.19
C MET A 110 19.89 -0.31 0.09
N LEU A 111 18.96 0.08 -0.78
CA LEU A 111 18.06 1.20 -0.53
C LEU A 111 16.69 0.66 -0.13
N TYR A 112 16.31 0.88 1.11
CA TYR A 112 14.98 0.58 1.63
C TYR A 112 14.07 1.77 1.34
N ALA A 113 12.94 1.51 0.73
CA ALA A 113 11.95 2.50 0.36
C ALA A 113 10.70 2.26 1.22
N HIS A 114 10.43 3.16 2.16
CA HIS A 114 9.32 3.08 3.10
C HIS A 114 8.14 3.89 2.58
N LEU A 115 7.13 3.20 2.08
CA LEU A 115 5.88 3.80 1.63
C LEU A 115 4.82 3.64 2.73
N VAL A 116 4.49 4.74 3.39
CA VAL A 116 3.41 4.79 4.38
C VAL A 116 2.17 5.37 3.74
N ILE A 117 1.11 4.55 3.67
CA ILE A 117 -0.19 4.90 3.09
C ILE A 117 -1.30 4.79 4.13
N GLN A 118 -2.32 5.62 3.97
CA GLN A 118 -3.52 5.61 4.81
C GLN A 118 -4.76 5.46 3.95
N ARG A 119 -5.69 4.63 4.42
CA ARG A 119 -6.96 4.40 3.74
C ARG A 119 -7.89 5.58 3.92
N LYS A 120 -8.59 5.98 2.86
CA LYS A 120 -9.71 6.93 2.93
C LYS A 120 -10.96 6.18 3.44
N PRO A 121 -11.50 6.51 4.62
CA PRO A 121 -12.47 5.65 5.29
C PRO A 121 -13.91 5.84 4.81
N LEU A 122 -14.22 6.93 4.11
CA LEU A 122 -15.59 7.38 3.82
C LEU A 122 -16.45 6.31 3.13
N TYR A 123 -15.91 5.66 2.11
CA TYR A 123 -16.60 4.60 1.37
C TYR A 123 -17.00 3.44 2.30
N TYR A 124 -16.09 2.99 3.16
CA TYR A 124 -16.32 1.89 4.09
C TYR A 124 -17.26 2.29 5.24
N ILE A 125 -17.22 3.53 5.69
CA ILE A 125 -18.16 4.01 6.72
C ILE A 125 -19.58 3.96 6.19
N VAL A 126 -19.84 4.49 4.99
CA VAL A 126 -21.18 4.59 4.42
C VAL A 126 -21.72 3.22 4.01
N ASN A 127 -20.90 2.38 3.39
CA ASN A 127 -21.38 1.13 2.79
C ASN A 127 -21.25 -0.09 3.71
N LEU A 128 -20.42 -0.05 4.76
CA LEU A 128 -20.17 -1.19 5.64
C LEU A 128 -20.53 -0.88 7.09
N VAL A 129 -19.97 0.17 7.68
CA VAL A 129 -20.16 0.47 9.11
C VAL A 129 -21.58 0.94 9.42
N LEU A 130 -22.13 1.84 8.60
CA LEU A 130 -23.46 2.40 8.83
C LEU A 130 -24.57 1.33 8.72
N PRO A 131 -24.66 0.50 7.66
CA PRO A 131 -25.70 -0.53 7.57
C PRO A 131 -25.59 -1.58 8.68
N THR A 132 -24.38 -2.02 9.02
CA THR A 132 -24.17 -3.02 10.10
C THR A 132 -24.56 -2.46 11.46
N SER A 133 -24.25 -1.19 11.74
CA SER A 133 -24.68 -0.53 12.98
C SER A 133 -26.22 -0.45 13.08
N ILE A 134 -26.92 -0.09 12.01
CA ILE A 134 -28.39 -0.03 11.98
C ILE A 134 -28.98 -1.42 12.23
N ILE A 135 -28.47 -2.47 11.56
CA ILE A 135 -28.93 -3.85 11.75
C ILE A 135 -28.75 -4.28 13.21
N THR A 136 -27.62 -3.97 13.84
CA THR A 136 -27.37 -4.32 15.24
C THR A 136 -28.32 -3.61 16.20
N VAL A 137 -28.62 -2.33 15.96
CA VAL A 137 -29.58 -1.56 16.77
C VAL A 137 -30.99 -2.15 16.62
N VAL A 138 -31.42 -2.42 15.38
CA VAL A 138 -32.73 -3.05 15.11
C VAL A 138 -32.85 -4.39 15.81
N ALA A 139 -31.80 -5.24 15.73
CA ALA A 139 -31.78 -6.53 16.41
C ALA A 139 -31.94 -6.38 17.93
N VAL A 140 -31.17 -5.49 18.57
CA VAL A 140 -31.27 -5.23 20.02
C VAL A 140 -32.68 -4.73 20.37
N THR A 141 -33.20 -3.72 19.67
CA THR A 141 -34.54 -3.19 19.94
C THR A 141 -35.64 -4.24 19.78
N GLY A 142 -35.53 -5.12 18.77
CA GLY A 142 -36.47 -6.21 18.53
C GLY A 142 -36.52 -7.24 19.67
N PHE A 143 -35.39 -7.50 20.33
CA PHE A 143 -35.35 -8.37 21.51
C PHE A 143 -36.04 -7.73 22.73
N PHE A 144 -35.97 -6.41 22.89
CA PHE A 144 -36.52 -5.70 24.05
C PHE A 144 -38.00 -5.32 23.93
N THR A 145 -38.61 -5.35 22.74
CA THR A 145 -40.04 -5.09 22.58
C THR A 145 -40.88 -6.16 23.30
N PRO A 146 -41.84 -5.83 24.17
CA PRO A 146 -42.69 -6.83 24.83
C PRO A 146 -43.57 -7.57 23.81
N SER A 147 -43.76 -8.87 23.98
CA SER A 147 -44.68 -9.69 23.16
C SER A 147 -45.81 -10.20 24.04
N SER A 148 -47.02 -9.79 23.73
CA SER A 148 -48.25 -10.11 24.45
C SER A 148 -49.09 -11.18 23.76
N SER A 149 -48.92 -11.37 22.44
CA SER A 149 -49.64 -12.38 21.64
C SER A 149 -48.72 -13.41 20.99
N SER A 150 -49.27 -14.56 20.59
CA SER A 150 -48.53 -15.60 19.84
C SER A 150 -48.03 -15.10 18.48
N SER A 151 -48.79 -14.24 17.81
CA SER A 151 -48.42 -13.61 16.54
C SER A 151 -47.19 -12.71 16.68
N GLU A 152 -47.11 -11.90 17.74
CA GLU A 152 -45.95 -11.03 18.02
C GLU A 152 -44.67 -11.82 18.36
N ARG A 153 -44.83 -13.08 18.78
CA ARG A 153 -43.71 -13.96 19.09
C ARG A 153 -43.05 -14.51 17.82
N ASP A 154 -43.84 -14.76 16.78
CA ASP A 154 -43.34 -15.19 15.47
C ASP A 154 -42.57 -14.05 14.77
N GLU A 155 -43.07 -12.82 14.83
CA GLU A 155 -42.40 -11.65 14.24
C GLU A 155 -40.98 -11.41 14.79
N LYS A 156 -40.77 -11.66 16.09
CA LYS A 156 -39.44 -11.59 16.71
C LYS A 156 -38.47 -12.64 16.16
N LEU A 157 -38.95 -13.85 15.92
CA LEU A 157 -38.14 -14.94 15.40
C LEU A 157 -37.73 -14.66 13.94
N TYR A 158 -38.66 -14.14 13.14
CA TYR A 158 -38.37 -13.67 11.78
C TYR A 158 -37.36 -12.51 11.75
N LEU A 159 -37.51 -11.53 12.65
CA LEU A 159 -36.56 -10.41 12.75
C LEU A 159 -35.14 -10.89 13.11
N GLY A 160 -35.01 -11.83 14.05
CA GLY A 160 -33.73 -12.42 14.43
C GLY A 160 -33.05 -13.19 13.29
N ILE A 161 -33.80 -14.01 12.54
CA ILE A 161 -33.26 -14.75 11.39
C ILE A 161 -32.84 -13.80 10.28
N ASN A 162 -33.66 -12.79 9.96
CA ASN A 162 -33.38 -11.84 8.88
C ASN A 162 -32.17 -10.94 9.22
N THR A 163 -32.01 -10.51 10.47
CA THR A 163 -30.84 -9.73 10.91
C THR A 163 -29.54 -10.55 10.88
N LEU A 164 -29.59 -11.84 11.25
CA LEU A 164 -28.44 -12.75 11.11
C LEU A 164 -28.07 -13.01 9.64
N MET A 165 -29.05 -13.27 8.78
CA MET A 165 -28.86 -13.46 7.34
C MET A 165 -28.23 -12.22 6.69
N THR A 166 -28.78 -11.03 6.97
CA THR A 166 -28.26 -9.77 6.42
C THR A 166 -26.85 -9.47 6.91
N MET A 167 -26.53 -9.74 8.17
CA MET A 167 -25.16 -9.60 8.69
C MET A 167 -24.17 -10.53 7.96
N MET A 168 -24.55 -11.79 7.69
CA MET A 168 -23.71 -12.72 6.94
C MET A 168 -23.48 -12.27 5.49
N LEU A 169 -24.52 -11.74 4.83
CA LEU A 169 -24.40 -11.19 3.48
C LEU A 169 -23.47 -9.97 3.44
N MET A 170 -23.55 -9.08 4.44
CA MET A 170 -22.66 -7.92 4.55
C MET A 170 -21.20 -8.33 4.78
N LEU A 171 -20.96 -9.39 5.56
CA LEU A 171 -19.62 -9.95 5.77
C LEU A 171 -19.05 -10.60 4.50
N LEU A 172 -19.90 -11.19 3.66
CA LEU A 172 -19.51 -11.79 2.37
C LEU A 172 -19.21 -10.76 1.27
N MET A 173 -19.76 -9.55 1.38
CA MET A 173 -19.52 -8.47 0.42
C MET A 173 -18.09 -7.90 0.52
N VAL A 174 -17.37 -8.23 1.59
CA VAL A 174 -16.00 -7.79 1.90
C VAL A 174 -15.02 -8.91 1.61
#